data_AF-A0A0Q6YVH1-F1
#
_entry.id   AF-A0A0Q6YVH1-F1
#
_cell.length_a   1.000
_cell.length_b   1.000
_cell.length_c   1.000
_cell.angle_alpha   90.00
_cell.angle_beta   90.00
_cell.angle_gamma   90.00
#
_symmetry.space_group_name_H-M   'P 1'
#
loop_
_entity.id
_entity.type
_entity.pdbx_description
1 polymer ?
#
loop_
_entity_poly.entity_id
_entity_poly.type
_entity_poly.pdbx_seq_one_letter_code
_entity_poly.pdbx_strand_id
1 'polypeptide(L)'
;MPSESKEVPQEVTRLKEALAAFAAIEDDAACTAAVSEVLREWPNFGKQLRELRQARVNKLRNRDRTWPEIAEIIGDVTPERAQQIGKGLSGAQRAKNKKAAEEAAQQPTE
;
A
#
# COMPACT_ATOMS: atom_id res chain seq x y z
N MET A 1 28.75 4.75 1.27
CA MET A 1 27.99 5.36 2.38
C MET A 1 27.15 4.27 3.01
N PRO A 2 27.27 4.02 4.33
CA PRO A 2 26.55 2.95 5.00
C PRO A 2 25.06 3.26 4.99
N SER A 3 24.27 2.24 4.63
CA SER A 3 22.81 2.25 4.67
C SER A 3 22.36 2.50 6.11
N GLU A 4 21.89 3.72 6.41
CA GLU A 4 21.16 3.98 7.66
C GLU A 4 20.01 2.97 7.72
N SER A 5 20.12 2.05 8.68
CA SER A 5 19.04 1.13 9.00
C SER A 5 17.89 1.98 9.52
N LYS A 6 16.97 2.38 8.64
CA LYS A 6 15.70 2.99 9.04
C LYS A 6 15.10 2.07 10.09
N GLU A 7 15.05 2.53 11.34
CA GLU A 7 14.42 1.78 12.43
C GLU A 7 13.05 1.34 11.95
N VAL A 8 12.82 0.03 12.02
CA VAL A 8 11.54 -0.54 11.63
C VAL A 8 10.49 0.03 12.57
N PRO A 9 9.42 0.69 12.07
CA PRO A 9 8.41 1.28 12.93
C PRO A 9 7.80 0.24 13.87
N GLN A 10 7.48 0.62 15.11
CA GLN A 10 6.92 -0.30 16.11
C GLN A 10 5.64 -0.99 15.59
N GLU A 11 4.84 -0.33 14.77
CA GLU A 11 3.64 -0.90 14.17
C GLU A 11 3.95 -2.05 13.21
N VAL A 12 5.07 -1.97 12.48
CA VAL A 12 5.55 -3.06 11.62
C VAL A 12 6.05 -4.22 12.49
N THR A 13 6.70 -3.94 13.60
CA THR A 13 7.10 -4.96 14.58
C THR A 13 5.89 -5.67 15.18
N ARG A 14 4.86 -4.93 15.62
CA ARG A 14 3.61 -5.52 16.14
C ARG A 14 2.90 -6.39 15.11
N LEU A 15 2.91 -5.99 13.83
CA LEU A 15 2.36 -6.82 12.76
C LEU A 15 3.16 -8.13 12.60
N LYS A 16 4.50 -8.08 12.68
CA LYS A 16 5.35 -9.28 12.64
C LYS A 16 5.12 -10.18 13.85
N GLU A 17 4.95 -9.61 15.04
CA GLU A 17 4.62 -10.35 16.26
C GLU A 17 3.24 -11.03 16.14
N ALA A 18 2.24 -10.33 15.59
CA ALA A 18 0.95 -10.93 15.31
C ALA A 18 1.05 -12.11 14.32
N LEU A 19 1.89 -11.99 13.28
CA LEU A 19 2.16 -13.10 12.36
C LEU A 19 2.86 -14.27 13.07
N ALA A 20 3.83 -13.99 13.93
CA ALA A 20 4.51 -15.02 14.72
C ALA A 20 3.56 -15.73 15.71
N ALA A 21 2.56 -15.02 16.24
CA ALA A 21 1.56 -15.60 17.13
C ALA A 21 0.71 -16.68 16.44
N PHE A 22 0.39 -16.54 15.15
CA PHE A 22 -0.28 -17.62 14.39
C PHE A 22 0.62 -18.84 14.23
N ALA A 23 1.91 -18.64 13.99
CA ALA A 23 2.88 -19.74 13.88
C ALA A 23 3.13 -20.47 15.21
N ALA A 24 2.77 -19.85 16.34
CA ALA A 24 2.87 -20.44 17.67
C ALA A 24 1.64 -21.29 18.06
N ILE A 25 0.59 -21.34 17.23
CA ILE A 25 -0.57 -22.20 17.46
C ILE A 25 -0.16 -23.65 17.20
N GLU A 26 -0.14 -24.48 18.25
CA GLU A 26 0.30 -25.88 18.16
C GLU A 26 -0.69 -26.80 17.41
N ASP A 27 -1.98 -26.49 17.45
CA ASP A 27 -3.01 -27.25 16.72
C ASP A 27 -3.10 -26.76 15.26
N ASP A 28 -2.71 -27.63 14.33
CA ASP A 28 -2.75 -27.38 12.89
C ASP A 28 -4.16 -26.98 12.40
N ALA A 29 -5.21 -27.57 12.98
CA ALA A 29 -6.58 -27.25 12.59
C ALA A 29 -6.98 -25.84 13.04
N ALA A 30 -6.70 -25.49 14.29
CA ALA A 30 -6.91 -24.14 14.81
C ALA A 30 -6.07 -23.08 14.08
N CYS A 31 -4.80 -23.37 13.80
CA CYS A 31 -3.91 -22.48 13.07
C CYS A 31 -4.44 -22.21 11.66
N THR A 32 -4.80 -23.27 10.94
CA THR A 32 -5.34 -23.15 9.57
C THR A 32 -6.64 -22.33 9.56
N ALA A 33 -7.54 -22.56 10.53
CA ALA A 33 -8.80 -21.83 10.63
C ALA A 33 -8.58 -20.32 10.87
N ALA A 34 -7.71 -19.99 11.83
CA ALA A 34 -7.38 -18.61 12.19
C ALA A 34 -6.69 -17.86 11.05
N VAL A 35 -5.69 -18.47 10.41
CA VAL A 35 -5.00 -17.88 9.25
C VAL A 35 -5.97 -17.70 8.08
N SER A 36 -6.86 -18.67 7.83
CA SER A 36 -7.88 -18.57 6.78
C SER A 36 -8.86 -17.41 7.01
N GLU A 37 -9.18 -17.07 8.26
CA GLU A 37 -9.98 -15.89 8.57
C GLU A 37 -9.24 -14.59 8.24
N VAL A 38 -7.97 -14.48 8.64
CA VAL A 38 -7.13 -13.32 8.31
C VAL A 38 -6.99 -13.15 6.80
N LEU A 39 -6.78 -14.25 6.06
CA LEU A 39 -6.67 -14.20 4.60
C LEU A 39 -7.97 -13.76 3.92
N ARG A 40 -9.14 -14.11 4.48
CA ARG A 40 -10.45 -13.62 4.00
C ARG A 40 -10.61 -12.11 4.22
N GLU A 41 -10.17 -11.60 5.37
CA GLU A 41 -10.24 -10.17 5.70
C GLU A 41 -9.07 -9.35 5.13
N TRP A 42 -8.03 -9.99 4.62
CA TRP A 42 -6.84 -9.33 4.09
C TRP A 42 -7.13 -8.24 3.04
N PRO A 43 -8.08 -8.42 2.09
CA PRO A 43 -8.45 -7.35 1.18
C PRO A 43 -8.94 -6.08 1.89
N ASN A 44 -9.67 -6.23 3.01
CA ASN A 44 -10.16 -5.13 3.84
C ASN A 44 -9.03 -4.46 4.60
N PHE A 45 -8.16 -5.23 5.27
CA PHE A 45 -6.96 -4.67 5.94
C PHE A 45 -6.04 -3.95 4.94
N GLY A 46 -5.78 -4.56 3.79
CA GLY A 46 -5.00 -3.96 2.72
C GLY A 46 -5.66 -2.71 2.13
N LYS A 47 -6.99 -2.62 2.09
CA LYS A 47 -7.71 -1.38 1.72
C LYS A 47 -7.51 -0.30 2.77
N GLN A 48 -7.73 -0.59 4.05
CA GLN A 48 -7.57 0.36 5.15
C GLN A 48 -6.15 0.94 5.22
N LEU A 49 -5.11 0.10 5.06
CA LEU A 49 -3.72 0.57 5.03
C LEU A 49 -3.44 1.51 3.84
N ARG A 50 -4.03 1.23 2.67
CA ARG A 50 -3.90 2.08 1.49
C ARG A 50 -4.60 3.43 1.68
N GLU A 51 -5.79 3.43 2.23
CA GLU A 51 -6.56 4.64 2.55
C GLU A 51 -5.84 5.49 3.59
N LEU A 52 -5.30 4.86 4.64
CA LEU A 52 -4.50 5.54 5.65
C LEU A 52 -3.28 6.21 5.01
N ARG A 53 -2.54 5.50 4.15
CA ARG A 53 -1.39 6.06 3.44
C ARG A 53 -1.80 7.24 2.55
N GLN A 54 -2.88 7.09 1.77
CA GLN A 54 -3.40 8.17 0.94
C GLN A 54 -3.75 9.41 1.77
N ALA A 55 -4.47 9.24 2.87
CA ALA A 55 -4.84 10.33 3.77
C ALA A 55 -3.62 11.05 4.34
N ARG A 56 -2.55 10.32 4.70
CA ARG A 56 -1.30 10.92 5.19
C ARG A 56 -0.53 11.67 4.10
N VAL A 57 -0.46 11.12 2.89
CA VAL A 57 0.14 11.80 1.73
C VAL A 57 -0.60 13.11 1.42
N ASN A 58 -1.93 13.10 1.43
CA ASN A 58 -2.73 14.31 1.19
C ASN A 58 -2.53 15.34 2.31
N LYS A 59 -2.43 14.90 3.58
CA LYS A 59 -2.09 15.79 4.70
C LYS A 59 -0.69 16.42 4.54
N LEU A 60 0.30 15.68 4.06
CA LEU A 60 1.63 16.24 3.78
C LEU A 60 1.56 17.27 2.65
N ARG A 61 0.82 16.97 1.58
CA ARG A 61 0.63 17.89 0.47
C ARG A 61 -0.06 19.19 0.89
N ASN A 62 -1.03 19.11 1.80
CA ASN A 62 -1.72 20.27 2.36
C ASN A 62 -0.88 21.09 3.34
N ARG A 63 0.30 20.59 3.74
CA ARG A 63 1.30 21.32 4.54
C ARG A 63 2.47 21.81 3.67
N ASP A 64 2.17 22.13 2.41
CA ASP A 64 3.09 22.66 1.41
C ASP A 64 4.29 21.77 1.03
N ARG A 65 4.29 20.49 1.41
CA ARG A 65 5.30 19.53 0.93
C ARG A 65 5.12 19.25 -0.56
N THR A 66 6.24 19.21 -1.27
CA THR A 66 6.31 18.87 -2.69
C THR A 66 6.26 17.36 -2.90
N TRP A 67 5.90 16.92 -4.10
CA TRP A 67 5.87 15.48 -4.42
C TRP A 67 7.23 14.79 -4.29
N PRO A 68 8.37 15.42 -4.66
CA PRO A 68 9.70 14.88 -4.36
C PRO A 68 9.96 14.66 -2.87
N GLU A 69 9.68 15.65 -2.01
CA GLU A 69 9.86 15.49 -0.56
C GLU A 69 8.95 14.37 0.00
N ILE A 70 7.71 14.28 -0.48
CA ILE A 70 6.78 13.21 -0.07
C ILE A 70 7.31 11.84 -0.52
N ALA A 71 7.89 11.75 -1.71
CA ALA A 71 8.48 10.52 -2.23
C ALA A 71 9.67 10.05 -1.38
N GLU A 72 10.54 10.98 -0.96
CA GLU A 72 11.64 10.70 -0.03
C GLU A 72 11.14 10.21 1.34
N ILE A 73 10.06 10.82 1.86
CA ILE A 73 9.43 10.40 3.13
C ILE A 73 8.87 8.97 3.03
N ILE A 74 8.15 8.64 1.94
CA ILE A 74 7.58 7.31 1.76
C ILE A 74 8.69 6.26 1.60
N GLY A 75 9.80 6.62 0.94
CA GLY A 75 10.95 5.76 0.68
C GLY A 75 10.75 4.87 -0.55
N ASP A 76 11.79 4.76 -1.38
CA ASP A 76 11.85 3.94 -2.59
C ASP A 76 10.67 4.12 -3.57
N VAL A 77 10.17 5.36 -3.69
CA VAL A 77 9.16 5.71 -4.68
C VAL A 77 9.52 6.98 -5.43
N THR A 78 9.06 7.08 -6.67
CA THR A 78 9.22 8.29 -7.48
C THR A 78 8.18 9.36 -7.10
N PRO A 79 8.42 10.65 -7.42
CA PRO A 79 7.44 11.72 -7.20
C PRO A 79 6.08 11.45 -7.87
N GLU A 80 6.07 10.86 -9.06
CA GLU A 80 4.86 10.47 -9.79
C GLU A 80 4.10 9.40 -9.01
N ARG A 81 4.83 8.47 -8.39
CA ARG A 81 4.21 7.44 -7.57
C ARG A 81 3.61 8.02 -6.29
N ALA A 82 4.27 8.99 -5.65
CA ALA A 82 3.69 9.73 -4.53
C ALA A 82 2.40 10.47 -4.95
N GLN A 83 2.38 11.11 -6.11
CA GLN A 83 1.19 11.77 -6.65
C GLN A 83 0.04 10.77 -6.89
N GLN A 84 0.33 9.60 -7.46
CA GLN A 84 -0.67 8.55 -7.69
C GLN A 84 -1.24 8.00 -6.37
N ILE A 85 -0.40 7.90 -5.32
CA ILE A 85 -0.86 7.50 -3.98
C ILE A 85 -1.83 8.55 -3.42
N GLY A 86 -1.55 9.84 -3.55
CA GLY A 86 -2.46 10.92 -3.11
C GLY A 86 -3.81 10.88 -3.83
N LYS A 87 -3.81 10.52 -5.13
CA LYS A 87 -5.01 10.30 -5.96
C LYS A 87 -5.78 9.00 -5.62
N GLY A 88 -5.28 8.16 -4.72
CA GLY A 88 -5.92 6.89 -4.36
C GLY A 88 -5.87 5.84 -5.46
N LEU A 89 -4.99 5.99 -6.45
CA LEU A 89 -4.91 5.06 -7.58
C LEU A 89 -4.23 3.75 -7.17
N SER A 90 -5.03 2.68 -7.11
CA SER A 90 -4.51 1.31 -6.93
C SER A 90 -3.89 0.75 -8.22
N GLY A 91 -3.04 -0.28 -8.11
CA GLY A 91 -2.47 -0.97 -9.28
C GLY A 91 -3.54 -1.49 -10.25
N ALA A 92 -4.62 -2.07 -9.72
CA ALA A 92 -5.72 -2.58 -10.52
C ALA A 92 -6.50 -1.46 -11.25
N GLN A 93 -6.75 -0.33 -10.58
CA GLN A 93 -7.39 0.83 -11.21
C GLN A 93 -6.49 1.45 -12.29
N ARG A 94 -5.17 1.51 -12.07
CA ARG A 94 -4.22 1.99 -13.08
C ARG A 94 -4.21 1.09 -14.32
N ALA A 95 -4.22 -0.23 -14.13
CA ALA A 95 -4.30 -1.17 -15.25
C ALA A 95 -5.60 -1.03 -16.05
N LYS A 96 -6.73 -0.84 -15.36
CA LYS A 96 -8.03 -0.56 -16.02
C LYS A 96 -8.01 0.76 -16.78
N ASN A 97 -7.50 1.84 -16.18
CA ASN A 97 -7.44 3.15 -16.83
C ASN A 97 -6.49 3.16 -18.03
N LYS A 98 -5.38 2.41 -17.94
CA LYS A 98 -4.44 2.25 -19.07
C LYS A 98 -5.11 1.54 -20.24
N LYS A 99 -5.79 0.42 -19.99
CA LYS A 99 -6.56 -0.29 -21.03
C LYS A 99 -7.62 0.59 -21.67
N ALA A 100 -8.40 1.31 -20.86
CA ALA A 100 -9.42 2.23 -21.35
C ALA A 100 -8.83 3.37 -22.21
N ALA A 101 -7.65 3.88 -21.85
CA ALA A 101 -6.97 4.91 -22.64
C ALA A 101 -6.40 4.36 -23.97
N GLU A 102 -5.92 3.12 -23.98
CA GLU A 102 -5.46 2.43 -25.19
C GLU A 102 -6.62 2.13 -26.14
N GLU A 103 -7.77 1.70 -25.62
CA GLU A 103 -9.00 1.46 -26.39
C GLU A 103 -9.58 2.77 -26.96
N ALA A 104 -9.58 3.86 -26.19
CA ALA A 104 -10.04 5.17 -26.66
C ALA A 104 -9.11 5.78 -27.72
N ALA A 105 -7.80 5.50 -27.67
CA ALA A 105 -6.84 5.94 -28.68
C ALA A 105 -6.90 5.13 -29.99
N GLN A 106 -7.53 3.95 -29.95
CA GLN A 106 -7.70 3.05 -31.11
C GLN A 106 -9.04 3.20 -31.82
N GLN A 107 -9.94 4.07 -31.33
CA GLN A 107 -11.15 4.46 -32.05
C GLN A 107 -10.85 5.72 -32.87
N PRO A 108 -10.56 5.62 -34.18
CA PRO A 108 -10.52 6.81 -35.02
C PRO A 108 -11.94 7.39 -35.08
N THR A 109 -12.05 8.68 -34.78
CA THR A 109 -13.22 9.49 -35.10
C THR A 109 -13.53 9.33 -36.60
N GLU A 110 -14.66 8.67 -36.90
CA GLU A 110 -15.36 8.78 -38.19
C GLU A 110 -15.95 10.18 -38.38
#